data_AF-A0A524FY26-F1
#
_entry.id   AF-A0A524FY26-F1
#
_cell.length_a   1.000
_cell.length_b   1.000
_cell.length_c   1.000
_cell.angle_alpha   90.00
_cell.angle_beta   90.00
_cell.angle_gamma   90.00
#
_symmetry.space_group_name_H-M   'P 1'
#
loop_
_entity.id
_entity.type
_entity.pdbx_description
1 polymer ?
#
loop_
_entity_poly.entity_id
_entity_poly.type
_entity_poly.pdbx_seq_one_letter_code
_entity_poly.pdbx_strand_id
1 'polypeptide(L)'
;MSLVTEMKSWLWIARVWILLYPVLLFLGILMGTYFGPIYYWSVIVIGVPLVVIPMTYKNLVGGGCSLRFQICALVKGMLAGVAFMVLSLLAETFVWQNLSVGLGWNPLSLGLTQDISFVWFFSGLIGGVGARIAEVRAQTKPAKITIIGFE
;
A
#
# COMPACT_ATOMS: atom_id res chain seq x y z
N MET A 1 10.84 19.39 -11.97
CA MET A 1 9.47 18.87 -11.89
C MET A 1 8.62 19.86 -11.12
N SER A 2 7.47 20.25 -11.67
CA SER A 2 6.50 21.10 -10.96
C SER A 2 5.84 20.32 -9.81
N LEU A 3 5.43 21.01 -8.74
CA LEU A 3 4.66 20.43 -7.62
C LEU A 3 3.42 19.64 -8.10
N VAL A 4 2.82 20.08 -9.20
CA VAL A 4 1.65 19.44 -9.85
C VAL A 4 1.96 18.03 -10.36
N THR A 5 3.16 17.81 -10.94
CA THR A 5 3.57 16.49 -11.44
C THR A 5 3.89 15.53 -10.31
N GLU A 6 4.39 16.04 -9.18
CA GLU A 6 4.61 15.26 -7.96
C GLU A 6 3.28 14.81 -7.37
N MET A 7 2.31 15.71 -7.14
CA MET A 7 0.99 15.33 -6.59
C MET A 7 0.27 14.27 -7.44
N LYS A 8 0.36 14.38 -8.77
CA LYS A 8 -0.22 13.38 -9.69
C LYS A 8 0.40 12.00 -9.51
N SER A 9 1.68 11.93 -9.13
CA SER A 9 2.39 10.67 -8.85
C SER A 9 2.01 10.00 -7.52
N TRP A 10 1.32 10.70 -6.61
CA TRP A 10 0.81 10.13 -5.35
C TRP A 10 -0.66 9.72 -5.43
N LEU A 11 -1.36 10.18 -6.48
CA LEU A 11 -2.81 9.98 -6.64
C LEU A 11 -3.20 8.49 -6.80
N TRP A 12 -2.27 7.62 -7.18
CA TRP A 12 -2.52 6.18 -7.26
C TRP A 12 -2.81 5.56 -5.90
N ILE A 13 -2.24 6.07 -4.80
CA ILE A 13 -2.46 5.54 -3.44
C ILE A 13 -3.94 5.67 -3.09
N ALA A 14 -4.49 6.89 -3.22
CA ALA A 14 -5.90 7.14 -2.97
C ALA A 14 -6.80 6.30 -3.88
N ARG A 15 -6.44 6.16 -5.16
CA ARG A 15 -7.22 5.37 -6.13
C ARG A 15 -7.22 3.87 -5.82
N VAL A 16 -6.08 3.32 -5.43
CA VAL A 16 -5.99 1.90 -5.03
C VAL A 16 -6.73 1.69 -3.72
N TRP A 17 -6.55 2.59 -2.74
CA TRP A 17 -7.17 2.49 -1.43
C TRP A 17 -8.70 2.57 -1.49
N ILE A 18 -9.26 3.53 -2.24
CA ILE A 18 -10.72 3.72 -2.34
C ILE A 18 -11.42 2.53 -3.01
N LEU A 19 -10.71 1.75 -3.83
CA LEU A 19 -11.23 0.53 -4.44
C LEU A 19 -11.01 -0.68 -3.53
N LEU A 20 -9.81 -0.81 -2.95
CA LEU A 20 -9.42 -1.97 -2.18
C LEU A 20 -10.14 -2.02 -0.82
N TYR A 21 -10.19 -0.90 -0.10
CA TYR A 21 -10.78 -0.82 1.23
C TYR A 21 -12.24 -1.30 1.28
N PRO A 22 -13.18 -0.79 0.45
CA PRO A 22 -14.57 -1.25 0.52
C PRO A 22 -14.73 -2.72 0.12
N VAL A 23 -13.92 -3.22 -0.82
CA VAL A 23 -13.95 -4.65 -1.20
C VAL A 23 -13.51 -5.53 -0.04
N LEU A 24 -12.40 -5.18 0.62
CA LEU A 24 -11.93 -5.90 1.80
C LEU A 24 -12.90 -5.79 2.98
N LEU A 25 -13.50 -4.61 3.19
CA LEU A 25 -14.50 -4.39 4.23
C LEU A 25 -15.72 -5.30 4.01
N PHE A 26 -16.25 -5.34 2.78
CA PHE A 26 -17.40 -6.18 2.44
C PHE A 26 -17.11 -7.67 2.64
N LEU A 27 -15.97 -8.15 2.10
CA LEU A 27 -15.53 -9.53 2.28
C LEU A 27 -15.26 -9.86 3.76
N GLY A 28 -14.67 -8.93 4.50
CA GLY A 28 -14.42 -9.05 5.93
C GLY A 28 -15.70 -9.18 6.72
N ILE A 29 -16.71 -8.35 6.44
CA ILE A 29 -18.03 -8.43 7.10
C ILE A 29 -18.67 -9.78 6.81
N LEU A 30 -18.68 -10.24 5.56
CA LEU A 30 -19.21 -11.56 5.21
C LEU A 30 -18.51 -12.66 6.02
N MET A 31 -17.19 -12.70 6.01
CA MET A 31 -16.42 -13.70 6.78
C MET A 31 -16.69 -13.60 8.29
N GLY A 32 -16.78 -12.37 8.82
CA GLY A 32 -17.09 -12.10 10.21
C GLY A 32 -18.48 -12.59 10.63
N THR A 33 -19.48 -12.44 9.76
CA THR A 33 -20.85 -12.88 10.02
C THR A 33 -21.00 -14.40 9.93
N TYR A 34 -20.33 -15.08 8.99
CA TYR A 34 -20.46 -16.53 8.82
C TYR A 34 -19.59 -17.36 9.78
N PHE A 35 -18.35 -16.92 10.05
CA PHE A 35 -17.37 -17.69 10.84
C PHE A 35 -17.07 -17.10 12.21
N GLY A 36 -17.45 -15.83 12.43
CA GLY A 36 -17.28 -15.11 13.69
C GLY A 36 -16.38 -13.87 13.56
N PRO A 37 -16.48 -12.90 14.49
CA PRO A 37 -15.84 -11.57 14.37
C PRO A 37 -14.33 -11.60 14.16
N ILE A 38 -13.63 -12.63 14.64
CA ILE A 38 -12.17 -12.76 14.49
C ILE A 38 -11.73 -12.97 13.03
N TYR A 39 -12.59 -13.59 12.21
CA TYR A 39 -12.28 -13.88 10.80
C TYR A 39 -12.37 -12.64 9.91
N TYR A 40 -12.99 -11.55 10.37
CA TYR A 40 -12.96 -10.25 9.68
C TYR A 40 -11.52 -9.84 9.33
N TRP A 41 -10.62 -10.00 10.30
CA TRP A 41 -9.22 -9.60 10.19
C TRP A 41 -8.41 -10.46 9.21
N SER A 42 -8.80 -11.71 9.00
CA SER A 42 -8.11 -12.62 8.07
C SER A 42 -8.11 -12.09 6.63
N VAL A 43 -9.21 -11.43 6.24
CA VAL A 43 -9.36 -10.82 4.91
C VAL A 43 -8.37 -9.67 4.72
N ILE A 44 -8.12 -8.88 5.76
CA ILE A 44 -7.14 -7.78 5.72
C ILE A 44 -5.73 -8.34 5.69
N VAL A 45 -5.41 -9.32 6.54
CA VAL A 45 -4.08 -9.95 6.62
C VAL A 45 -3.66 -10.58 5.30
N ILE A 46 -4.59 -11.15 4.53
CA ILE A 46 -4.30 -11.81 3.25
C ILE A 46 -4.47 -10.85 2.07
N GLY A 47 -5.58 -10.11 2.04
CA GLY A 47 -5.97 -9.28 0.90
C GLY A 47 -5.08 -8.05 0.72
N VAL A 48 -4.64 -7.43 1.83
CA VAL A 48 -3.78 -6.24 1.77
C VAL A 48 -2.42 -6.57 1.15
N PRO A 49 -1.63 -7.56 1.65
CA PRO A 49 -0.36 -7.90 1.02
C PRO A 49 -0.50 -8.31 -0.44
N LEU A 50 -1.55 -9.06 -0.77
CA LEU A 50 -1.76 -9.59 -2.12
C LEU A 50 -1.95 -8.47 -3.17
N VAL A 51 -2.56 -7.34 -2.79
CA VAL A 51 -2.82 -6.22 -3.72
C VAL A 51 -1.82 -5.08 -3.54
N VAL A 52 -1.52 -4.68 -2.30
CA VAL A 52 -0.70 -3.49 -2.02
C VAL A 52 0.76 -3.72 -2.38
N ILE A 53 1.33 -4.91 -2.13
CA ILE A 53 2.72 -5.21 -2.50
C ILE A 53 2.93 -5.08 -4.02
N PRO A 54 2.19 -5.79 -4.90
CA PRO A 54 2.44 -5.69 -6.34
C PRO A 54 2.07 -4.32 -6.90
N MET A 55 1.06 -3.63 -6.37
CA MET A 55 0.75 -2.26 -6.80
C MET A 55 1.85 -1.28 -6.41
N THR A 56 2.36 -1.36 -5.19
CA THR A 56 3.44 -0.49 -4.72
C THR A 56 4.71 -0.77 -5.52
N TYR A 57 5.04 -2.04 -5.76
CA TYR A 57 6.15 -2.42 -6.62
C TYR A 57 6.00 -1.82 -8.03
N LYS A 58 4.89 -2.06 -8.72
CA LYS A 58 4.68 -1.60 -10.11
C LYS A 58 4.73 -0.07 -10.25
N ASN A 59 4.21 0.67 -9.27
CA ASN A 59 4.18 2.14 -9.32
C ASN A 59 5.53 2.78 -8.92
N LEU A 60 6.40 2.06 -8.21
CA LEU A 60 7.71 2.57 -7.79
C LEU A 60 8.85 2.13 -8.71
N VAL A 61 8.72 0.99 -9.39
CA VAL A 61 9.72 0.51 -10.36
C VAL A 61 9.79 1.45 -11.56
N GLY A 62 11.00 1.91 -11.88
CA GLY A 62 11.25 2.84 -12.99
C GLY A 62 11.01 4.31 -12.65
N GLY A 63 10.56 4.62 -11.43
CA GLY A 63 10.33 6.00 -10.97
C GLY A 63 11.61 6.78 -10.63
N GLY A 64 12.76 6.10 -10.57
CA GLY A 64 14.07 6.67 -10.25
C GLY A 64 14.17 7.22 -8.82
N CYS A 65 15.40 7.27 -8.30
CA CYS A 65 15.68 8.06 -7.10
C CYS A 65 15.74 9.53 -7.54
N SER A 66 14.89 10.40 -6.95
CA SER A 66 14.96 11.82 -7.26
C SER A 66 16.26 12.36 -6.67
N LEU A 67 17.27 12.60 -7.50
CA LEU A 67 18.55 13.20 -7.08
C LEU A 67 18.34 14.53 -6.36
N ARG A 68 17.23 15.23 -6.64
CA ARG A 68 16.86 16.52 -6.03
C ARG A 68 16.36 16.40 -4.58
N PHE A 69 15.74 15.29 -4.21
CA PHE A 69 15.21 15.07 -2.85
C PHE A 69 15.94 13.96 -2.09
N GLN A 70 16.88 13.25 -2.72
CA GLN A 70 17.53 12.05 -2.19
C GLN A 70 16.55 10.95 -1.73
N ILE A 71 15.31 10.99 -2.20
CA ILE A 71 14.27 10.00 -1.86
C ILE A 71 14.30 8.88 -2.89
N CYS A 72 14.74 7.70 -2.46
CA CYS A 72 14.74 6.50 -3.28
C CYS A 72 13.43 5.70 -3.16
N ALA A 73 13.26 4.70 -4.01
CA ALA A 73 12.08 3.82 -4.05
C ALA A 73 11.69 3.25 -2.67
N LEU A 74 12.68 2.95 -1.82
CA LEU A 74 12.45 2.48 -0.45
C LEU A 74 11.67 3.52 0.39
N VAL A 75 12.11 4.77 0.41
CA VAL A 75 11.48 5.84 1.21
C VAL A 75 10.09 6.16 0.67
N LYS A 76 9.91 6.15 -0.66
CA LYS A 76 8.57 6.28 -1.28
C LYS A 76 7.64 5.14 -0.86
N GLY A 77 8.15 3.90 -0.80
CA GLY A 77 7.38 2.75 -0.32
C GLY A 77 6.98 2.85 1.15
N MET A 78 7.89 3.31 2.02
CA MET A 78 7.58 3.57 3.43
C MET A 78 6.49 4.64 3.58
N LEU A 79 6.64 5.77 2.87
CA LEU A 79 5.65 6.85 2.88
C LEU A 79 4.28 6.40 2.34
N ALA A 80 4.27 5.59 1.27
CA ALA A 80 3.04 5.00 0.76
C ALA A 80 2.39 4.06 1.79
N GLY A 81 3.19 3.23 2.46
CA GLY A 81 2.73 2.38 3.56
C GLY A 81 2.13 3.18 4.72
N VAL A 82 2.76 4.28 5.13
CA VAL A 82 2.23 5.19 6.16
C VAL A 82 0.91 5.80 5.71
N ALA A 83 0.82 6.25 4.46
CA ALA A 83 -0.42 6.81 3.92
C ALA A 83 -1.56 5.77 3.94
N PHE A 84 -1.31 4.54 3.50
CA PHE A 84 -2.30 3.46 3.57
C PHE A 84 -2.70 3.13 5.01
N MET A 85 -1.75 3.09 5.94
CA MET A 85 -2.01 2.82 7.35
C MET A 85 -2.90 3.91 7.96
N VAL A 86 -2.57 5.18 7.78
CA VAL A 86 -3.33 6.32 8.33
C VAL A 86 -4.74 6.37 7.74
N LEU A 87 -4.87 6.22 6.42
CA LEU A 87 -6.18 6.19 5.76
C LEU A 87 -7.06 5.06 6.30
N SER A 88 -6.49 3.87 6.49
CA SER A 88 -7.21 2.70 6.99
C SER A 88 -7.59 2.83 8.45
N LEU A 89 -6.69 3.35 9.30
CA LEU A 89 -6.96 3.55 10.74
C LEU A 89 -8.06 4.61 10.96
N LEU A 90 -8.04 5.69 10.18
CA LEU A 90 -9.11 6.68 10.19
C LEU A 90 -10.43 6.07 9.68
N ALA A 91 -10.40 5.39 8.54
CA ALA A 91 -11.60 4.78 7.99
C ALA A 91 -12.21 3.74 8.94
N GLU A 92 -11.41 2.88 9.57
CA GLU A 92 -11.89 1.87 10.50
C GLU A 92 -12.61 2.47 11.70
N THR A 93 -12.07 3.53 12.28
CA THR A 93 -12.73 4.21 13.41
C THR A 93 -14.07 4.81 13.01
N PHE A 94 -14.14 5.52 11.87
CA PHE A 94 -15.40 6.10 11.38
C PHE A 94 -16.42 5.03 10.93
N VAL A 95 -15.98 4.01 10.22
CA VAL A 95 -16.85 2.97 9.64
C VAL A 95 -17.46 2.13 10.74
N TRP A 96 -16.65 1.62 11.68
CA TRP A 96 -17.14 0.72 12.73
C TRP A 96 -17.92 1.43 13.84
N GLN A 97 -17.73 2.74 14.04
CA GLN A 97 -18.62 3.53 14.90
C GLN A 97 -20.07 3.49 14.39
N ASN A 98 -20.27 3.47 13.07
CA ASN A 98 -21.60 3.44 12.46
C ASN A 98 -22.11 2.01 12.25
N LEU A 99 -21.26 1.09 11.79
CA LEU A 99 -21.66 -0.28 11.46
C LEU A 99 -21.88 -1.18 12.67
N SER A 100 -21.20 -0.93 13.79
CA SER A 100 -21.32 -1.80 14.98
C SER A 100 -22.74 -1.86 15.55
N VAL A 101 -23.49 -0.74 15.47
CA VAL A 101 -24.89 -0.68 15.91
C VAL A 101 -25.79 -1.57 15.05
N GLY A 102 -25.54 -1.63 13.74
CA GLY A 102 -26.34 -2.45 12.82
C GLY A 102 -25.96 -3.93 12.79
N LEU A 103 -24.67 -4.24 12.97
CA LEU A 103 -24.18 -5.62 12.91
C LEU A 103 -24.22 -6.35 14.26
N GLY A 104 -24.31 -5.62 15.39
CA GLY A 104 -24.33 -6.20 16.73
C GLY A 104 -22.97 -6.70 17.22
N TRP A 105 -21.90 -6.49 16.45
CA TRP A 105 -20.53 -6.81 16.82
C TRP A 105 -19.57 -5.74 16.30
N ASN A 106 -18.38 -5.68 16.89
CA ASN A 106 -17.34 -4.73 16.50
C ASN A 106 -15.97 -5.42 16.54
N PRO A 107 -15.24 -5.56 15.42
CA PRO A 107 -13.92 -6.17 15.42
C PRO A 107 -12.88 -5.33 16.17
N LEU A 108 -13.13 -4.04 16.37
CA LEU A 108 -12.24 -3.13 17.10
C LEU A 108 -12.17 -3.47 18.61
N SER A 109 -13.17 -4.15 19.17
CA SER A 109 -13.16 -4.54 20.59
C SER A 109 -12.14 -5.64 20.90
N LEU A 110 -11.57 -6.29 19.88
CA LEU A 110 -10.60 -7.36 20.02
C LEU A 110 -9.17 -6.85 20.32
N GLY A 111 -8.94 -5.54 20.28
CA GLY A 111 -7.62 -4.94 20.55
C GLY A 111 -6.55 -5.17 19.47
N LEU A 112 -6.86 -5.96 18.43
CA LEU A 112 -5.95 -6.31 17.33
C LEU A 112 -5.81 -5.23 16.26
N THR A 113 -6.59 -4.16 16.35
CA THR A 113 -6.69 -3.12 15.31
C THR A 113 -5.36 -2.45 14.99
N GLN A 114 -4.56 -2.13 16.02
CA GLN A 114 -3.27 -1.48 15.84
C GLN A 114 -2.28 -2.41 15.14
N ASP A 115 -2.22 -3.68 15.57
CA ASP A 115 -1.35 -4.70 14.98
C ASP A 115 -1.68 -4.95 13.51
N ILE A 116 -2.97 -4.95 13.17
CA ILE A 116 -3.43 -5.22 11.80
C ILE A 116 -3.28 -4.00 10.90
N SER A 117 -3.37 -2.79 11.45
CA SER A 117 -3.05 -1.56 10.73
C SER A 117 -1.60 -1.56 10.20
N PHE A 118 -0.67 -2.23 10.90
CA PHE A 118 0.70 -2.38 10.41
C PHE A 118 0.81 -3.24 9.15
N VAL A 119 -0.16 -4.11 8.83
CA VAL A 119 -0.15 -4.89 7.59
C VAL A 119 -0.14 -3.96 6.37
N TRP A 120 -0.88 -2.86 6.42
CA TRP A 120 -0.87 -1.83 5.38
C TRP A 120 0.50 -1.18 5.22
N PHE A 121 1.12 -0.83 6.35
CA PHE A 121 2.45 -0.24 6.38
C PHE A 121 3.51 -1.20 5.82
N PHE A 122 3.57 -2.43 6.33
CA PHE A 122 4.55 -3.43 5.90
C PHE A 122 4.36 -3.83 4.44
N SER A 123 3.12 -3.90 3.94
CA SER A 123 2.86 -4.19 2.53
C SER A 123 3.44 -3.10 1.61
N GLY A 124 3.29 -1.83 1.99
CA GLY A 124 3.92 -0.72 1.27
C GLY A 124 5.45 -0.77 1.33
N LEU A 125 6.00 -1.05 2.52
CA LEU A 125 7.44 -1.19 2.73
C LEU A 125 8.04 -2.33 1.89
N ILE A 126 7.43 -3.52 1.90
CA ILE A 126 7.88 -4.68 1.12
C ILE A 126 7.83 -4.38 -0.38
N GLY A 127 6.77 -3.72 -0.87
CA GLY A 127 6.70 -3.27 -2.25
C GLY A 127 7.82 -2.29 -2.61
N GLY A 128 8.16 -1.36 -1.71
CA GLY A 128 9.28 -0.42 -1.87
C GLY A 128 10.66 -1.08 -1.86
N VAL A 129 10.88 -2.07 -0.98
CA VAL A 129 12.09 -2.90 -0.96
C VAL A 129 12.23 -3.65 -2.28
N GLY A 130 11.15 -4.28 -2.76
CA GLY A 130 11.14 -4.98 -4.04
C GLY A 130 11.51 -4.06 -5.21
N ALA A 131 10.95 -2.85 -5.24
CA ALA A 131 11.27 -1.86 -6.26
C ALA A 131 12.75 -1.45 -6.21
N ARG A 132 13.30 -1.26 -5.01
CA ARG A 132 14.72 -0.95 -4.82
C ARG A 132 15.64 -2.07 -5.32
N ILE A 133 15.31 -3.33 -5.03
CA ILE A 133 16.09 -4.47 -5.52
C ILE A 133 16.08 -4.52 -7.05
N ALA A 134 14.93 -4.25 -7.69
CA ALA A 134 14.82 -4.20 -9.14
C ALA A 134 15.67 -3.08 -9.76
N GLU A 135 15.71 -1.89 -9.14
CA GLU A 135 16.58 -0.79 -9.58
C GLU A 135 18.07 -1.17 -9.54
N VAL A 136 18.54 -1.75 -8.43
CA VAL A 136 19.96 -2.16 -8.27
C VAL A 136 20.33 -3.22 -9.30
N ARG A 137 19.42 -4.16 -9.61
CA ARG A 137 19.61 -5.16 -10.67
C ARG A 137 19.62 -4.57 -12.07
N ALA A 138 18.89 -3.48 -12.32
CA ALA A 138 18.90 -2.80 -13.61
C ALA A 138 20.21 -2.04 -13.86
N GLN A 139 20.80 -1.43 -12.81
CA GLN A 139 22.08 -0.71 -12.90
C GLN A 139 23.30 -1.62 -13.09
N THR A 140 23.21 -2.87 -12.63
CA THR A 140 24.28 -3.87 -12.78
C THR A 140 24.29 -4.54 -14.15
N LYS A 141 23.27 -4.31 -14.99
CA LYS A 141 23.32 -4.68 -16.41
C LYS A 141 24.09 -3.59 -17.16
N PRO A 142 25.22 -3.89 -17.81
CA PRO A 142 25.97 -2.89 -18.54
C PRO A 142 25.08 -2.31 -19.64
N ALA A 143 24.84 -1.00 -19.59
CA ALA A 143 24.25 -0.29 -20.72
C ALA A 143 25.19 -0.49 -21.91
N LYS A 144 24.68 -1.08 -22.99
CA LYS A 144 25.38 -1.15 -24.27
C LYS A 144 25.43 0.28 -24.81
N ILE A 145 26.45 1.04 -24.42
CA ILE A 145 26.71 2.37 -24.96
C ILE A 145 27.22 2.16 -26.39
N THR A 146 26.30 2.02 -27.35
CA THR A 146 26.64 2.18 -28.77
C THR A 146 26.86 3.66 -29.01
N ILE A 147 28.13 4.08 -28.99
CA ILE A 147 28.54 5.37 -29.55
C ILE A 147 28.30 5.26 -31.06
N ILE A 148 27.21 5.87 -31.54
CA ILE A 148 26.95 6.03 -32.97
C ILE A 148 27.44 7.43 -33.32
N GLY A 149 28.49 7.52 -34.14
CA GLY A 149 28.96 8.78 -34.73
C GLY A 149 30.41 9.13 -34.41
N PHE A 150 31.34 8.48 -35.09
CA PHE A 150 32.65 9.04 -35.46
C PHE A 150 32.95 8.57 -36.88
N GLU A 151 32.30 9.22 -37.85
CA GLU A 151 32.77 9.40 -39.23
C GLU A 151 32.26 10.77 -39.72
#